data_AF-A0A6P0T1C1-F1
#
_entry.id   AF-A0A6P0T1C1-F1
#
_cell.length_a   1.000
_cell.length_b   1.000
_cell.length_c   1.000
_cell.angle_alpha   90.00
_cell.angle_beta   90.00
_cell.angle_gamma   90.00
#
_symmetry.space_group_name_H-M   'P 1'
#
loop_
_entity.id
_entity.type
_entity.pdbx_description
1 polymer ?
#
loop_
_entity_poly.entity_id
_entity_poly.type
_entity_poly.pdbx_seq_one_letter_code
_entity_poly.pdbx_strand_id
1 'polypeptide(L)'
;MGGNKTVKTLEKFLENLANQNVKLWVEDEDLRCKAPEGVLTSEMRTKLSKRKQEIIVFLQQANLTINFKENLIKPIERNGNPPPLSFAQQRLWFIEKMGLSSNAYNMALTLHLVGKLDCIALEKSINQIIARHETLRTTFSEIDGTPVQIIQPPFELELPKKDLSELTASEATTKLQQLLQQENEQIFNLEVDPPIRAQLFQLGT
;
A
#
# COMPACT_ATOMS: atom_id res chain seq x y z
N MET A 1 -14.52 -37.03 20.61
CA MET A 1 -13.22 -36.44 21.00
C MET A 1 -12.06 -36.72 20.03
N GLY A 2 -12.28 -37.27 18.82
CA GLY A 2 -11.20 -37.61 17.87
C GLY A 2 -10.86 -36.55 16.80
N GLY A 3 -11.79 -35.65 16.45
CA GLY A 3 -11.62 -34.74 15.30
C GLY A 3 -10.54 -33.66 15.47
N ASN A 4 -10.36 -33.12 16.68
CA ASN A 4 -9.46 -31.98 16.92
C ASN A 4 -7.96 -32.37 16.88
N LYS A 5 -7.61 -33.63 17.19
CA LYS A 5 -6.23 -34.12 17.05
C LYS A 5 -5.84 -34.36 15.59
N THR A 6 -6.77 -34.88 14.79
CA THR A 6 -6.54 -35.18 13.37
C THR A 6 -6.31 -33.91 12.56
N VAL A 7 -7.15 -32.88 12.75
CA VAL A 7 -7.01 -31.57 12.09
C VAL A 7 -5.67 -30.91 12.41
N LYS A 8 -5.27 -30.84 13.69
CA LYS A 8 -3.95 -30.30 14.09
C LYS A 8 -2.76 -31.09 13.51
N THR A 9 -2.94 -32.37 13.23
CA THR A 9 -1.91 -33.24 12.63
C THR A 9 -1.81 -33.05 11.12
N LEU A 10 -2.91 -32.66 10.47
CA LEU A 10 -2.95 -32.29 9.05
C LEU A 10 -2.35 -30.90 8.82
N GLU A 11 -2.74 -29.91 9.62
CA GLU A 11 -2.21 -28.54 9.54
C GLU A 11 -0.69 -28.52 9.66
N LYS A 12 -0.14 -29.18 10.69
CA LYS A 12 1.32 -29.30 10.88
C LYS A 12 2.03 -30.01 9.73
N PHE A 13 1.36 -30.95 9.07
CA PHE A 13 1.90 -31.64 7.90
C PHE A 13 1.91 -30.71 6.67
N LEU A 14 0.83 -29.96 6.43
CA LEU A 14 0.74 -28.99 5.34
C LEU A 14 1.69 -27.80 5.54
N GLU A 15 1.86 -27.33 6.77
CA GLU A 15 2.81 -26.29 7.15
C GLU A 15 4.26 -26.74 6.86
N ASN A 16 4.60 -27.97 7.21
CA ASN A 16 5.91 -28.54 6.89
C ASN A 16 6.16 -28.58 5.37
N LEU A 17 5.16 -28.98 4.58
CA LEU A 17 5.24 -28.98 3.12
C LEU A 17 5.41 -27.55 2.56
N ALA A 18 4.66 -26.58 3.08
CA ALA A 18 4.77 -25.18 2.68
C ALA A 18 6.17 -24.61 2.97
N ASN A 19 6.75 -24.92 4.13
CA ASN A 19 8.12 -24.53 4.50
C ASN A 19 9.20 -25.13 3.56
N GLN A 20 8.88 -26.21 2.85
CA GLN A 20 9.73 -26.83 1.84
C GLN A 20 9.41 -26.35 0.41
N ASN A 21 8.65 -25.26 0.26
CA ASN A 21 8.16 -24.72 -1.02
C ASN A 21 7.33 -25.72 -1.85
N VAL A 22 6.69 -26.69 -1.20
CA VAL A 22 5.74 -27.59 -1.85
C VAL A 22 4.37 -26.90 -1.92
N LYS A 23 3.89 -26.68 -3.14
CA LYS A 23 2.58 -26.11 -3.43
C LYS A 23 1.60 -27.23 -3.77
N LEU A 24 0.48 -27.27 -3.06
CA LEU A 24 -0.63 -28.18 -3.32
C LEU A 24 -1.86 -27.38 -3.76
N TRP A 25 -2.61 -27.89 -4.73
CA TRP A 25 -3.90 -27.34 -5.14
C TRP A 25 -4.81 -28.45 -5.62
N VAL A 26 -6.12 -28.17 -5.70
CA VAL A 26 -7.10 -29.08 -6.27
C VAL A 26 -7.47 -28.56 -7.66
N GLU A 27 -7.44 -29.42 -8.65
CA GLU A 27 -7.82 -29.14 -10.05
C GLU A 27 -8.65 -30.34 -10.53
N ASP A 28 -9.88 -30.10 -10.99
CA ASP A 28 -10.81 -31.15 -11.44
C ASP A 28 -10.93 -32.33 -10.45
N GLU A 29 -11.13 -32.03 -9.17
CA GLU A 29 -11.21 -32.99 -8.04
C GLU A 29 -9.92 -33.76 -7.72
N ASP A 30 -8.83 -33.50 -8.45
CA ASP A 30 -7.54 -34.12 -8.22
C ASP A 30 -6.59 -33.24 -7.41
N LEU A 31 -5.85 -33.87 -6.49
CA LEU A 31 -4.76 -33.22 -5.78
C LEU A 31 -3.54 -33.07 -6.70
N ARG A 32 -3.21 -31.84 -7.04
CA ARG A 32 -2.00 -31.46 -7.77
C ARG A 32 -0.92 -30.95 -6.81
N CYS A 33 0.34 -31.13 -7.22
CA CYS A 33 1.49 -30.79 -6.42
C CYS A 33 2.62 -30.24 -7.29
N LYS A 34 3.27 -29.16 -6.85
CA LYS A 34 4.51 -28.61 -7.42
C LYS A 34 5.53 -28.45 -6.31
N ALA A 35 6.72 -29.00 -6.50
CA ALA A 35 7.81 -28.90 -5.54
C ALA A 35 9.15 -28.68 -6.26
N PRO A 36 10.17 -28.12 -5.59
CA PRO A 36 11.54 -28.11 -6.09
C PRO A 36 12.08 -29.52 -6.31
N GLU A 37 13.11 -29.64 -7.16
CA GLU A 37 13.73 -30.92 -7.49
C GLU A 37 14.33 -31.59 -6.22
N GLY A 38 14.17 -32.92 -6.10
CA GLY A 38 14.64 -33.69 -4.94
C GLY A 38 13.79 -33.57 -3.66
N VAL A 39 12.88 -32.60 -3.55
CA VAL A 39 12.05 -32.39 -2.34
C VAL A 39 10.95 -33.44 -2.21
N LEU A 40 10.31 -33.86 -3.32
CA LEU A 40 9.27 -34.89 -3.30
C LEU A 40 9.85 -36.31 -3.26
N THR A 41 10.38 -36.68 -2.09
CA THR A 41 10.86 -38.04 -1.82
C THR A 41 9.73 -39.07 -1.93
N SER A 42 10.08 -40.34 -2.12
CA SER A 42 9.12 -41.47 -2.17
C SER A 42 8.30 -41.58 -0.87
N GLU A 43 8.91 -41.28 0.27
CA GLU A 43 8.24 -41.23 1.57
C GLU A 43 7.17 -40.12 1.61
N MET A 44 7.49 -38.92 1.11
CA MET A 44 6.55 -37.80 1.07
C MET A 44 5.39 -38.06 0.11
N ARG A 45 5.65 -38.66 -1.07
CA ARG A 45 4.60 -39.09 -2.01
C ARG A 45 3.66 -40.11 -1.37
N THR A 46 4.19 -41.05 -0.59
CA THR A 46 3.39 -42.03 0.13
C THR A 46 2.51 -41.38 1.20
N LYS A 47 3.06 -40.42 1.96
CA LYS A 47 2.30 -39.65 2.97
C LYS A 47 1.19 -38.82 2.34
N LEU A 48 1.46 -38.16 1.20
CA LEU A 48 0.46 -37.42 0.42
C LEU A 48 -0.65 -38.33 -0.09
N SER A 49 -0.30 -39.49 -0.66
CA SER A 49 -1.29 -40.44 -1.19
C SER A 49 -2.20 -41.01 -0.11
N LYS A 50 -1.66 -41.32 1.08
CA LYS A 50 -2.44 -41.85 2.21
C LYS A 50 -3.46 -40.84 2.76
N ARG A 51 -3.19 -39.54 2.60
CA ARG A 51 -4.05 -38.45 3.10
C ARG A 51 -4.73 -37.66 1.97
N LYS A 52 -4.72 -38.17 0.73
CA LYS A 52 -5.19 -37.44 -0.47
C LYS A 52 -6.58 -36.82 -0.26
N GLN A 53 -7.54 -37.63 0.20
CA GLN A 53 -8.92 -37.18 0.39
C GLN A 53 -9.06 -36.14 1.51
N GLU A 54 -8.35 -36.35 2.62
CA GLU A 54 -8.34 -35.40 3.73
C GLU A 54 -7.77 -34.03 3.32
N ILE A 55 -6.69 -34.04 2.52
CA ILE A 55 -6.07 -32.84 1.97
C ILE A 55 -7.00 -32.14 0.96
N ILE A 56 -7.66 -32.89 0.07
CA ILE A 56 -8.61 -32.31 -0.90
C ILE A 56 -9.74 -31.60 -0.17
N VAL A 57 -10.38 -32.25 0.80
CA VAL A 57 -11.48 -31.66 1.57
C VAL A 57 -11.00 -30.42 2.32
N PHE A 58 -9.83 -30.48 2.97
CA PHE A 58 -9.24 -29.34 3.66
C PHE A 58 -8.96 -28.18 2.70
N LEU A 59 -8.35 -28.43 1.54
CA LEU A 59 -8.04 -27.40 0.55
C LEU A 59 -9.30 -26.81 -0.11
N GLN A 60 -10.36 -27.61 -0.30
CA GLN A 60 -11.65 -27.12 -0.79
C GLN A 60 -12.34 -26.23 0.24
N GLN A 61 -12.37 -26.63 1.52
CA GLN A 61 -12.89 -25.80 2.62
C GLN A 61 -12.07 -24.53 2.82
N ALA A 62 -10.75 -24.65 2.73
CA ALA A 62 -9.84 -23.52 2.76
C ALA A 62 -10.07 -22.60 1.55
N ASN A 63 -10.21 -23.10 0.32
CA ASN A 63 -10.51 -22.28 -0.85
C ASN A 63 -11.89 -21.60 -0.78
N LEU A 64 -12.90 -22.24 -0.20
CA LEU A 64 -14.20 -21.61 0.09
C LEU A 64 -14.06 -20.45 1.09
N THR A 65 -13.09 -20.54 2.01
CA THR A 65 -12.76 -19.49 3.00
C THR A 65 -11.76 -18.47 2.44
N ILE A 66 -10.90 -18.86 1.49
CA ILE A 66 -9.80 -18.13 0.85
C ILE A 66 -10.18 -17.81 -0.60
N ASN A 67 -11.44 -17.47 -0.85
CA ASN A 67 -11.90 -16.96 -2.15
C ASN A 67 -11.37 -15.51 -2.41
N PHE A 68 -10.14 -15.24 -1.99
CA PHE A 68 -9.31 -14.08 -2.30
C PHE A 68 -8.46 -14.31 -3.55
N LYS A 69 -8.29 -15.56 -4.01
CA LYS A 69 -7.36 -15.89 -5.09
C LYS A 69 -7.85 -15.57 -6.52
N GLU A 70 -9.12 -15.17 -6.68
CA GLU A 70 -9.66 -14.67 -7.96
C GLU A 70 -10.00 -13.16 -7.95
N ASN A 71 -9.80 -12.46 -6.83
CA ASN A 71 -9.78 -11.00 -6.84
C ASN A 71 -8.41 -10.50 -7.29
N LEU A 72 -7.97 -10.89 -8.49
CA LEU A 72 -6.93 -10.15 -9.19
C LEU A 72 -7.40 -8.69 -9.24
N ILE A 73 -6.55 -7.77 -8.79
CA ILE A 73 -6.85 -6.33 -8.92
C ILE A 73 -6.97 -6.05 -10.40
N LYS A 74 -8.21 -5.90 -10.88
CA LYS A 74 -8.48 -5.53 -12.26
C LYS A 74 -8.27 -4.03 -12.39
N PRO A 75 -7.54 -3.56 -13.42
CA PRO A 75 -7.53 -2.16 -13.75
C PRO A 75 -8.96 -1.67 -13.94
N ILE A 76 -9.31 -0.59 -13.25
CA ILE A 76 -10.59 0.08 -13.45
C ILE A 76 -10.49 0.96 -14.70
N GLU A 77 -11.47 0.86 -15.59
CA GLU A 77 -11.50 1.65 -16.81
C GLU A 77 -11.63 3.15 -16.48
N ARG A 78 -10.92 4.00 -17.24
CA ARG A 78 -10.94 5.46 -17.12
C ARG A 78 -11.81 6.04 -18.25
N ASN A 79 -13.09 5.69 -18.25
CA ASN A 79 -14.06 6.09 -19.29
C ASN A 79 -14.65 7.49 -19.08
N GLY A 80 -14.02 8.32 -18.24
CA GLY A 80 -14.50 9.66 -17.89
C GLY A 80 -15.43 9.71 -16.68
N ASN A 81 -15.94 8.56 -16.18
CA ASN A 81 -16.72 8.53 -14.95
C ASN A 81 -15.81 8.51 -13.72
N PRO A 82 -15.95 9.48 -12.79
CA PRO A 82 -15.22 9.49 -11.53
C PRO A 82 -15.46 8.22 -10.70
N PRO A 83 -14.41 7.51 -10.25
CA PRO A 83 -14.60 6.33 -9.42
C PRO A 83 -15.13 6.71 -8.02
N PRO A 84 -15.90 5.83 -7.37
CA PRO A 84 -16.40 6.08 -6.02
C PRO A 84 -15.26 6.06 -4.99
N LEU A 85 -15.48 6.70 -3.85
CA LEU A 85 -14.55 6.62 -2.72
C LEU A 85 -14.62 5.24 -2.07
N SER A 86 -13.46 4.74 -1.62
CA SER A 86 -13.39 3.66 -0.64
C SER A 86 -14.03 4.06 0.70
N PHE A 87 -14.41 3.09 1.54
CA PHE A 87 -15.00 3.36 2.86
C PHE A 87 -14.13 4.28 3.74
N ALA A 88 -12.81 4.08 3.72
CA ALA A 88 -11.89 4.93 4.48
C ALA A 88 -11.89 6.37 3.96
N GLN A 89 -11.90 6.54 2.62
CA GLN A 89 -11.99 7.86 2.00
C GLN A 89 -13.34 8.53 2.28
N GLN A 90 -14.47 7.81 2.22
CA GLN A 90 -15.80 8.35 2.53
C GLN A 90 -15.87 8.92 3.95
N ARG A 91 -15.24 8.24 4.92
CA ARG A 91 -15.17 8.73 6.30
C ARG A 91 -14.42 10.06 6.39
N LEU A 92 -13.29 10.20 5.70
CA LEU A 92 -12.53 11.45 5.67
C LEU A 92 -13.31 12.56 4.96
N TRP A 93 -13.97 12.24 3.85
CA TRP A 93 -14.84 13.18 3.14
C TRP A 93 -16.01 13.69 3.99
N PHE A 94 -16.62 12.80 4.79
CA PHE A 94 -17.67 13.19 5.71
C PHE A 94 -17.16 14.16 6.80
N ILE A 95 -15.95 13.93 7.32
CA ILE A 95 -15.30 14.84 8.27
C ILE A 95 -15.04 16.21 7.62
N GLU A 96 -14.61 16.21 6.35
CA GLU A 96 -14.41 17.44 5.56
C GLU A 96 -15.70 18.25 5.45
N LYS A 97 -16.80 17.63 5.03
CA LYS A 97 -18.09 18.29 4.84
C LYS A 97 -18.72 18.83 6.13
N MET A 98 -18.35 18.27 7.28
CA MET A 98 -18.79 18.79 8.58
C MET A 98 -17.99 20.01 9.05
N GLY A 99 -16.96 20.44 8.30
CA GLY A 99 -16.04 21.51 8.71
C GLY A 99 -15.16 21.11 9.89
N LEU A 100 -14.96 19.79 10.09
CA LEU A 100 -14.15 19.22 11.16
C LEU A 100 -12.78 18.75 10.64
N SER A 101 -12.39 19.19 9.45
CA SER A 101 -11.08 18.96 8.86
C SER A 101 -9.98 19.46 9.78
N SER A 102 -8.93 18.66 9.89
CA SER A 102 -7.73 19.00 10.64
C SER A 102 -6.53 18.33 9.98
N ASN A 103 -5.34 18.71 10.42
CA ASN A 103 -4.10 18.06 10.01
C ASN A 103 -3.87 16.69 10.67
N ALA A 104 -4.84 16.14 11.42
CA ALA A 104 -4.70 14.88 12.14
C ALA A 104 -4.41 13.67 11.22
N TYR A 105 -4.74 13.78 9.92
CA TYR A 105 -4.48 12.76 8.91
C TYR A 105 -3.32 13.12 7.97
N ASN A 106 -2.62 14.24 8.21
CA ASN A 106 -1.41 14.55 7.48
C ASN A 106 -0.32 13.55 7.87
N MET A 107 0.34 12.98 6.86
CA MET A 107 1.52 12.13 7.06
C MET A 107 2.77 12.92 6.69
N ALA A 108 3.53 13.31 7.71
CA ALA A 108 4.78 14.03 7.52
C ALA A 108 5.97 13.06 7.48
N LEU A 109 6.84 13.21 6.48
CA LEU A 109 8.10 12.51 6.36
C LEU A 109 9.23 13.52 6.19
N THR A 110 10.22 13.49 7.09
CA THR A 110 11.44 14.28 6.96
C THR A 110 12.61 13.36 6.62
N LEU A 111 13.35 13.68 5.56
CA LEU A 111 14.54 12.95 5.15
C LEU A 111 15.77 13.84 5.29
N HIS A 112 16.79 13.37 6.00
CA HIS A 112 18.08 14.05 6.08
C HIS A 112 19.02 13.47 5.02
N LEU A 113 19.33 14.28 4.02
CA LEU A 113 20.22 13.93 2.92
C LEU A 113 21.61 14.53 3.18
N VAL A 114 22.66 13.71 3.09
CA VAL A 114 24.05 14.15 3.32
C VAL A 114 24.86 13.93 2.05
N GLY A 115 25.55 14.97 1.60
CA GLY A 115 26.40 14.96 0.42
C GLY A 115 25.85 15.84 -0.71
N LYS A 116 26.39 15.65 -1.92
CA LYS A 116 26.00 16.42 -3.10
C LYS A 116 24.60 15.99 -3.56
N LEU A 117 23.66 16.92 -3.58
CA LEU A 117 22.30 16.69 -4.05
C LEU A 117 22.05 17.44 -5.36
N ASP A 118 21.69 16.70 -6.41
CA ASP A 118 21.15 17.29 -7.63
C ASP A 118 19.67 17.62 -7.42
N CYS A 119 19.38 18.90 -7.12
CA CYS A 119 18.03 19.37 -6.81
C CYS A 119 17.09 19.25 -8.02
N ILE A 120 17.61 19.45 -9.23
CA ILE A 120 16.83 19.36 -10.48
C ILE A 120 16.43 17.91 -10.73
N ALA A 121 17.36 16.97 -10.55
CA ALA A 121 17.06 15.55 -10.69
C ALA A 121 16.07 15.06 -9.63
N LEU A 122 16.18 15.53 -8.39
CA LEU A 122 15.23 15.21 -7.32
C LEU A 122 13.81 15.68 -7.65
N GLU A 123 13.65 16.95 -8.01
CA GLU A 123 12.35 17.53 -8.37
C GLU A 123 11.72 16.79 -9.56
N LYS A 124 12.50 16.54 -10.62
CA LYS A 124 12.04 15.73 -11.76
C LYS A 124 11.60 14.33 -11.35
N SER A 125 12.33 13.68 -10.45
CA SER A 125 11.99 12.34 -9.98
C SER A 125 10.67 12.32 -9.22
N ILE A 126 10.43 13.29 -8.34
CA ILE A 126 9.15 13.46 -7.64
C ILE A 126 8.00 13.66 -8.64
N ASN A 127 8.21 14.53 -9.64
CA ASN A 127 7.20 14.79 -10.66
C ASN A 127 6.89 13.57 -11.55
N GLN A 128 7.88 12.72 -11.83
CA GLN A 128 7.63 11.44 -12.51
C GLN A 128 6.81 10.47 -11.65
N ILE A 129 7.03 10.45 -10.33
CA ILE A 129 6.22 9.66 -9.39
C ILE A 129 4.77 10.17 -9.39
N ILE A 130 4.56 11.48 -9.29
CA ILE A 130 3.22 12.10 -9.32
C ILE A 130 2.50 11.79 -10.64
N ALA A 131 3.19 11.93 -11.78
CA ALA A 131 2.62 11.61 -13.08
C ALA A 131 2.16 10.14 -13.16
N ARG A 132 2.98 9.22 -12.64
CA ARG A 132 2.72 7.78 -12.63
C ARG A 132 1.58 7.36 -11.70
N HIS A 133 1.44 8.00 -10.54
CA HIS A 133 0.55 7.55 -9.48
C HIS A 133 -0.68 8.45 -9.33
N GLU A 134 -1.85 8.00 -9.82
CA GLU A 134 -3.11 8.74 -9.78
C GLU A 134 -3.48 9.23 -8.38
N THR A 135 -3.23 8.44 -7.33
CA THR A 135 -3.59 8.82 -5.96
C THR A 135 -2.94 10.11 -5.48
N LEU A 136 -1.77 10.49 -6.01
CA LEU A 136 -1.05 11.72 -5.65
C LEU A 136 -1.62 12.97 -6.32
N ARG A 137 -2.61 12.78 -7.19
CA ARG A 137 -3.29 13.81 -7.97
C ARG A 137 -4.81 13.59 -7.96
N THR A 138 -5.31 12.89 -6.95
CA THR A 138 -6.75 12.70 -6.70
C THR A 138 -7.23 13.72 -5.68
N THR A 139 -8.24 14.50 -6.05
CA THR A 139 -9.07 15.28 -5.11
C THR A 139 -10.46 14.63 -5.01
N PHE A 140 -11.32 15.17 -4.16
CA PHE A 140 -12.64 14.61 -3.89
C PHE A 140 -13.73 15.64 -4.17
N SER A 141 -14.87 15.17 -4.68
CA SER A 141 -16.02 16.02 -4.93
C SER A 141 -17.32 15.24 -4.69
N GLU A 142 -18.45 15.89 -4.90
CA GLU A 142 -19.76 15.29 -4.81
C GLU A 142 -20.55 15.58 -6.09
N ILE A 143 -21.05 14.52 -6.74
CA ILE A 143 -21.89 14.61 -7.93
C ILE A 143 -23.22 13.94 -7.58
N ASP A 144 -24.32 14.69 -7.70
CA ASP A 144 -25.68 14.21 -7.39
C ASP A 144 -25.81 13.57 -5.99
N GLY A 145 -25.17 14.18 -4.99
CA GLY A 145 -25.18 13.67 -3.61
C GLY A 145 -24.25 12.48 -3.34
N THR A 146 -23.50 12.03 -4.35
CA THR A 146 -22.58 10.90 -4.24
C THR A 146 -21.12 11.38 -4.24
N PRO A 147 -20.32 11.05 -3.21
CA PRO A 147 -18.92 11.42 -3.19
C PRO A 147 -18.13 10.62 -4.22
N VAL A 148 -17.27 11.31 -4.96
CA VAL A 148 -16.46 10.75 -6.05
C VAL A 148 -15.01 11.23 -6.01
N GLN A 149 -14.11 10.44 -6.59
CA GLN A 149 -12.70 10.78 -6.75
C GLN A 149 -12.48 11.51 -8.07
N ILE A 150 -11.90 12.70 -8.01
CA ILE A 150 -11.51 13.48 -9.20
C ILE A 150 -10.01 13.31 -9.41
N ILE A 151 -9.65 12.51 -10.42
CA ILE A 151 -8.25 12.26 -10.78
C ILE A 151 -7.80 13.35 -11.75
N GLN A 152 -6.97 14.27 -11.26
CA GLN A 152 -6.41 15.36 -12.06
C GLN A 152 -5.36 14.85 -13.06
N PRO A 153 -5.15 15.52 -14.20
CA PRO A 153 -4.00 15.24 -15.06
C PRO A 153 -2.69 15.40 -14.27
N PRO A 154 -1.58 14.79 -14.72
CA PRO A 154 -0.26 15.06 -14.17
C PRO A 154 0.00 16.56 -14.08
N PHE A 155 0.52 17.00 -12.93
CA PHE A 155 0.94 18.38 -12.68
C PHE A 155 2.40 18.39 -12.22
N GLU A 156 3.04 19.56 -12.32
CA GLU A 156 4.38 19.77 -11.79
C GLU A 156 4.27 20.32 -10.36
N LEU A 157 4.72 19.53 -9.40
CA LEU A 157 4.99 19.96 -8.04
C LEU A 157 6.30 20.73 -8.02
N GLU A 158 6.25 21.98 -7.58
CA GLU A 158 7.45 22.77 -7.28
C GLU A 158 8.12 22.23 -6.01
N LEU A 159 9.46 22.24 -5.96
CA LEU A 159 10.23 21.89 -4.77
C LEU A 159 10.97 23.14 -4.23
N PRO A 160 10.28 24.01 -3.45
CA PRO A 160 10.89 25.21 -2.91
C PRO A 160 12.12 24.88 -2.08
N LYS A 161 13.25 25.51 -2.43
CA LYS A 161 14.50 25.41 -1.70
C LYS A 161 14.64 26.60 -0.74
N LYS A 162 14.80 26.32 0.56
CA LYS A 162 15.10 27.30 1.60
C LYS A 162 16.54 27.09 2.08
N ASP A 163 17.38 28.10 1.90
CA ASP A 163 18.77 28.04 2.36
C ASP A 163 18.87 28.50 3.81
N LEU A 164 19.40 27.62 4.67
CA LEU A 164 19.68 27.86 6.09
C LEU A 164 21.18 27.74 6.37
N SER A 165 22.03 27.59 5.35
CA SER A 165 23.48 27.35 5.50
C SER A 165 24.25 28.56 6.02
N GLU A 166 23.69 29.78 5.90
CA GLU A 166 24.29 31.00 6.46
C GLU A 166 24.05 31.15 7.98
N LEU A 167 23.17 30.33 8.56
CA LEU A 167 22.89 30.36 10.00
C LEU A 167 23.91 29.54 10.78
N THR A 168 24.10 29.89 12.06
CA THR A 168 24.82 28.98 12.96
C THR A 168 24.05 27.66 13.11
N ALA A 169 24.72 26.57 13.45
CA ALA A 169 24.09 25.26 13.57
C ALA A 169 22.88 25.24 14.54
N SER A 170 22.95 26.01 15.63
CA SER A 170 21.85 26.13 16.60
C SER A 170 20.66 26.91 16.03
N GLU A 171 20.92 28.01 15.33
CA GLU A 171 19.89 28.81 14.66
C GLU A 171 19.23 28.03 13.51
N ALA A 172 20.02 27.35 12.69
CA ALA A 172 19.53 26.51 11.60
C ALA A 172 18.60 25.40 12.12
N THR A 173 18.99 24.73 13.21
CA THR A 173 18.17 23.68 13.85
C THR A 173 16.84 24.24 14.35
N THR A 174 16.89 25.37 15.07
CA THR A 174 15.69 26.03 15.60
C THR A 174 14.76 26.47 14.48
N LYS A 175 15.32 27.07 13.41
CA LYS A 175 14.55 27.53 12.26
C LYS A 175 13.94 26.37 11.49
N LEU A 176 14.67 25.28 11.30
CA LEU A 176 14.17 24.07 10.66
C LEU A 176 12.98 23.48 11.43
N GLN A 177 13.08 23.37 12.76
CA GLN A 177 11.98 22.87 13.59
C GLN A 177 10.72 23.73 13.45
N GLN A 178 10.85 25.06 13.44
CA GLN A 178 9.74 25.98 13.22
C GLN A 178 9.09 25.76 11.83
N LEU A 179 9.91 25.64 10.78
CA LEU A 179 9.42 25.45 9.41
C LEU A 179 8.72 24.10 9.24
N LEU A 180 9.26 23.02 9.82
CA LEU A 180 8.63 21.70 9.83
C LEU A 180 7.29 21.71 10.59
N GLN A 181 7.24 22.38 11.74
CA GLN A 181 6.00 22.53 12.50
C GLN A 181 4.94 23.28 11.70
N GLN A 182 5.33 24.40 11.07
CA GLN A 182 4.44 25.19 10.22
C GLN A 182 3.88 24.35 9.07
N GLU A 183 4.70 23.54 8.41
CA GLU A 183 4.24 22.66 7.31
C GLU A 183 3.27 21.58 7.81
N ASN A 184 3.54 20.99 8.97
CA ASN A 184 2.67 19.97 9.57
C ASN A 184 1.29 20.53 9.96
N GLU A 185 1.20 21.82 10.28
CA GLU A 185 -0.05 22.51 10.64
C GLU A 185 -0.92 22.87 9.43
N GLN A 186 -0.34 22.88 8.22
CA GLN A 186 -1.10 23.19 6.99
C GLN A 186 -2.07 22.05 6.66
N ILE A 187 -3.37 22.33 6.74
CA ILE A 187 -4.43 21.40 6.35
C ILE A 187 -4.48 21.32 4.81
N PHE A 188 -4.80 20.14 4.27
CA PHE A 188 -5.15 20.00 2.86
C PHE A 188 -6.66 20.19 2.68
N ASN A 189 -7.07 21.06 1.77
CA ASN A 189 -8.45 21.09 1.29
C ASN A 189 -8.65 19.93 0.31
N LEU A 190 -9.40 18.92 0.75
CA LEU A 190 -9.59 17.69 -0.01
C LEU A 190 -10.32 17.89 -1.35
N GLU A 191 -10.97 19.04 -1.56
CA GLU A 191 -11.68 19.36 -2.79
C GLU A 191 -10.76 19.82 -3.92
N VAL A 192 -9.69 20.55 -3.59
CA VAL A 192 -8.89 21.28 -4.57
C VAL A 192 -7.39 21.06 -4.44
N ASP A 193 -6.89 20.70 -3.27
CA ASP A 193 -5.45 20.53 -3.05
C ASP A 193 -5.02 19.11 -3.43
N PRO A 194 -3.97 18.95 -4.27
CA PRO A 194 -3.30 17.66 -4.40
C PRO A 194 -2.81 17.18 -3.03
N PRO A 195 -2.93 15.87 -2.70
CA PRO A 195 -2.62 15.34 -1.37
C PRO A 195 -1.11 15.16 -1.13
N ILE A 196 -0.29 16.07 -1.66
CA ILE A 196 1.16 16.05 -1.55
C ILE A 196 1.74 17.47 -1.62
N ARG A 197 2.67 17.76 -0.72
CA ARG A 197 3.56 18.94 -0.74
C ARG A 197 4.96 18.50 -0.33
N ALA A 198 5.97 19.21 -0.83
CA ALA A 198 7.36 18.95 -0.47
C ALA A 198 8.16 20.27 -0.40
N GLN A 199 9.18 20.29 0.45
CA GLN A 199 10.11 21.41 0.58
C GLN A 199 11.53 20.87 0.78
N LEU A 200 12.53 21.61 0.31
CA LEU A 200 13.93 21.29 0.49
C LEU A 200 14.59 22.36 1.37
N PHE A 201 15.26 21.93 2.44
CA PHE A 201 16.02 22.82 3.32
C PHE A 201 17.52 22.52 3.19
N GLN A 202 18.33 23.52 2.84
CA GLN A 202 19.78 23.39 2.79
C GLN A 202 20.37 23.81 4.13
N LEU A 203 21.05 22.88 4.82
CA LEU A 203 21.66 23.13 6.13
C LEU A 203 23.18 23.39 6.06
N GLY A 204 23.79 23.15 4.90
CA GLY A 204 25.22 23.29 4.65
C GLY A 204 25.55 23.06 3.18
N THR A 205 26.83 23.15 2.85
CA THR A 205 27.39 22.85 1.51
C THR A 205 28.18 21.56 1.50
#